data_AF-A0A2G1W3I7-F1
#
_entry.id   AF-A0A2G1W3I7-F1
#
_cell.length_a   1.000
_cell.length_b   1.000
_cell.length_c   1.000
_cell.angle_alpha   90.00
_cell.angle_beta   90.00
_cell.angle_gamma   90.00
#
_symmetry.space_group_name_H-M   'P 1'
#
loop_
_entity.id
_entity.type
_entity.pdbx_description
1 polymer ?
#
loop_
_entity_poly.entity_id
_entity_poly.type
_entity_poly.pdbx_seq_one_letter_code
_entity_poly.pdbx_strand_id
1 'polypeptide(L)'
;MPYAFFDLHHTVAADEIDAQQHVHNLRYLQWTLWAARDHSAAEGWDAAAALKAGFGWVVRGHDITYRAAALGGDELIIRTWIPSWNRYSCQRHYTVTRPSDQTILAKVQTRWVFVDLNRHRAVEIPPDAVAAIRVCETPPPLPWANSNDS
;
A
#
# COMPACT_ATOMS: atom_id res chain seq x y z
N MET A 1 5.77 16.90 12.45
CA MET A 1 5.45 16.89 11.01
C MET A 1 4.26 15.95 10.83
N PRO A 2 3.18 16.33 10.13
CA PRO A 2 2.14 15.36 9.79
C PRO A 2 2.79 14.28 8.92
N TYR A 3 2.71 13.03 9.34
CA TYR A 3 3.25 11.92 8.56
C TYR A 3 2.42 11.78 7.27
N ALA A 4 3.07 11.77 6.12
CA ALA A 4 2.40 11.55 4.83
C ALA A 4 2.13 10.04 4.63
N PHE A 5 1.01 9.57 5.17
CA PHE A 5 0.53 8.20 5.01
C PHE A 5 -0.96 8.17 4.68
N PHE A 6 -1.43 7.01 4.25
CA PHE A 6 -2.83 6.73 3.98
C PHE A 6 -3.25 5.43 4.66
N ASP A 7 -4.45 5.40 5.24
CA ASP A 7 -5.04 4.21 5.84
C ASP A 7 -6.21 3.72 5.01
N LEU A 8 -6.10 2.48 4.55
CA LEU A 8 -7.24 1.72 4.05
C LEU A 8 -7.81 0.88 5.20
N HIS A 9 -9.09 1.06 5.48
CA HIS A 9 -9.84 0.21 6.41
C HIS A 9 -10.47 -0.95 5.66
N HIS A 10 -10.35 -2.16 6.21
CA HIS A 10 -10.87 -3.38 5.58
C HIS A 10 -11.39 -4.36 6.63
N THR A 11 -12.60 -4.87 6.43
CA THR A 11 -13.17 -5.99 7.19
C THR A 11 -12.93 -7.29 6.42
N VAL A 12 -12.30 -8.27 7.06
CA VAL A 12 -12.00 -9.56 6.41
C VAL A 12 -13.28 -10.29 6.02
N ALA A 13 -13.46 -10.54 4.73
CA ALA A 13 -14.62 -11.24 4.19
C ALA A 13 -14.46 -12.76 4.25
N ALA A 14 -15.58 -13.48 4.22
CA ALA A 14 -15.59 -14.94 4.35
C ALA A 14 -14.85 -15.66 3.20
N ASP A 15 -14.84 -15.08 1.99
CA ASP A 15 -14.16 -15.61 0.80
C ASP A 15 -12.64 -15.30 0.77
N GLU A 16 -12.13 -14.66 1.83
CA GLU A 16 -10.71 -14.40 2.03
C GLU A 16 -10.02 -15.45 2.90
N ILE A 17 -10.81 -16.34 3.52
CA ILE A 17 -10.37 -17.43 4.39
C ILE A 17 -10.04 -18.68 3.58
N ASP A 18 -8.88 -19.29 3.87
CA ASP A 18 -8.43 -20.51 3.23
C ASP A 18 -8.89 -21.77 3.99
N ALA A 19 -8.53 -22.95 3.46
CA ALA A 19 -8.87 -24.23 4.08
C ALA A 19 -8.28 -24.44 5.48
N GLN A 20 -7.25 -23.66 5.85
CA GLN A 20 -6.60 -23.69 7.17
C GLN A 20 -7.27 -22.72 8.17
N GLN A 21 -8.43 -22.16 7.80
CA GLN A 21 -9.26 -21.28 8.64
C GLN A 21 -8.60 -19.94 9.01
N HIS A 22 -7.65 -19.50 8.19
CA HIS A 22 -7.03 -18.17 8.29
C HIS A 22 -7.09 -17.45 6.95
N VAL A 23 -6.87 -16.14 6.94
CA VAL A 23 -6.79 -15.39 5.70
C VAL A 23 -5.68 -15.93 4.79
N HIS A 24 -6.00 -16.15 3.51
CA HIS A 24 -5.03 -16.56 2.51
C HIS A 24 -3.95 -15.49 2.32
N ASN A 25 -2.68 -15.88 2.28
CA ASN A 25 -1.53 -14.95 2.22
C ASN A 25 -1.57 -13.94 1.06
N LEU A 26 -2.19 -14.31 -0.07
CA LEU A 26 -2.39 -13.40 -1.21
C LEU A 26 -3.32 -12.22 -0.91
N ARG A 27 -4.23 -12.34 0.06
CA ARG A 27 -5.17 -11.26 0.42
C ARG A 27 -4.44 -10.09 1.07
N TYR A 28 -3.43 -10.35 1.90
CA TYR A 28 -2.55 -9.29 2.41
C TYR A 28 -1.92 -8.48 1.28
N LEU A 29 -1.40 -9.16 0.25
CA LEU A 29 -0.87 -8.47 -0.93
C LEU A 29 -1.98 -7.67 -1.63
N GLN A 30 -3.14 -8.28 -1.86
CA GLN A 30 -4.28 -7.62 -2.51
C GLN A 30 -4.69 -6.33 -1.80
N TRP A 31 -4.81 -6.34 -0.47
CA TRP A 31 -5.17 -5.16 0.32
C TRP A 31 -4.12 -4.06 0.23
N THR A 32 -2.82 -4.41 0.22
CA THR A 32 -1.76 -3.41 0.01
C THR A 32 -1.82 -2.78 -1.38
N LEU A 33 -2.17 -3.53 -2.42
CA LEU A 33 -2.37 -2.98 -3.76
C LEU A 33 -3.59 -2.05 -3.84
N TRP A 34 -4.67 -2.37 -3.12
CA TRP A 34 -5.82 -1.46 -2.97
C TRP A 34 -5.44 -0.18 -2.23
N ALA A 35 -4.73 -0.29 -1.10
CA ALA A 35 -4.24 0.87 -0.37
C ALA A 35 -3.32 1.74 -1.24
N ALA A 36 -2.49 1.12 -2.10
CA ALA A 36 -1.66 1.86 -3.05
C ALA A 36 -2.49 2.64 -4.07
N ARG A 37 -3.49 2.00 -4.66
CA ARG A 37 -4.42 2.62 -5.62
C ARG A 37 -5.15 3.80 -4.97
N ASP A 38 -5.74 3.58 -3.80
CA ASP A 38 -6.60 4.57 -3.15
C ASP A 38 -5.79 5.75 -2.60
N HIS A 39 -4.60 5.51 -2.07
CA HIS A 39 -3.67 6.58 -1.69
C HIS A 39 -3.26 7.43 -2.90
N SER A 40 -2.90 6.81 -4.03
CA SER A 40 -2.55 7.58 -5.24
C SER A 40 -3.73 8.42 -5.74
N ALA A 41 -4.95 7.90 -5.72
CA ALA A 41 -6.14 8.66 -6.08
C ALA A 41 -6.40 9.83 -5.11
N ALA A 42 -6.21 9.62 -3.80
CA ALA A 42 -6.38 10.65 -2.78
C ALA A 42 -5.38 11.81 -2.93
N GLU A 43 -4.17 11.54 -3.43
CA GLU A 43 -3.16 12.56 -3.74
C GLU A 43 -3.33 13.22 -5.13
N GLY A 44 -4.42 12.88 -5.84
CA GLY A 44 -4.78 13.50 -7.12
C GLY A 44 -4.13 12.86 -8.36
N TRP A 45 -3.52 11.68 -8.24
CA TRP A 45 -3.01 10.95 -9.40
C TRP A 45 -4.12 10.19 -10.12
N ASP A 46 -4.35 10.51 -11.40
CA ASP A 46 -5.30 9.79 -12.26
C ASP A 46 -4.65 8.61 -12.99
N ALA A 47 -4.69 7.45 -12.35
CA ALA A 47 -4.17 6.22 -12.94
C ALA A 47 -4.96 5.76 -14.19
N ALA A 48 -6.24 6.12 -14.32
CA ALA A 48 -7.06 5.71 -15.46
C ALA A 48 -6.71 6.53 -16.71
N ALA A 49 -6.48 7.84 -16.55
CA ALA A 49 -5.98 8.69 -17.63
C ALA A 49 -4.59 8.25 -18.10
N ALA A 50 -3.67 7.95 -17.17
CA ALA A 50 -2.35 7.42 -17.49
C ALA A 50 -2.43 6.09 -18.26
N LEU A 51 -3.28 5.17 -17.81
CA LEU A 51 -3.49 3.88 -18.48
C LEU A 51 -4.05 4.06 -19.89
N LYS A 52 -5.01 4.97 -20.09
CA LYS A 52 -5.55 5.30 -21.42
C LYS A 52 -4.49 5.90 -22.34
N ALA A 53 -3.52 6.62 -21.79
CA ALA A 53 -2.36 7.13 -22.52
C ALA A 53 -1.26 6.07 -22.76
N GLY A 54 -1.43 4.84 -22.28
CA GLY A 54 -0.47 3.75 -22.44
C GLY A 54 0.67 3.78 -21.42
N PHE A 55 0.48 4.42 -20.26
CA PHE A 55 1.46 4.49 -19.20
C PHE A 55 0.91 3.91 -17.90
N GLY A 56 1.79 3.43 -17.02
CA GLY A 56 1.35 2.94 -15.73
C GLY A 56 2.47 2.51 -14.80
N TRP A 57 2.08 2.21 -13.57
CA TRP A 57 2.95 1.63 -12.57
C TRP A 57 2.92 0.11 -12.67
N VAL A 58 4.09 -0.51 -12.78
CA VAL A 58 4.26 -1.97 -12.76
C VAL A 58 5.09 -2.37 -11.55
N VAL A 59 4.63 -3.42 -10.87
CA VAL A 59 5.36 -4.04 -9.77
C VAL A 59 6.63 -4.72 -10.29
N ARG A 60 7.76 -4.46 -9.63
CA ARG A 60 9.02 -5.19 -9.85
C ARG A 60 9.31 -6.24 -8.79
N GLY A 61 8.69 -6.13 -7.63
CA GLY A 61 8.84 -7.09 -6.55
C GLY A 61 8.14 -6.62 -5.28
N HIS A 62 7.82 -7.60 -4.45
CA HIS A 62 7.31 -7.41 -3.10
C HIS A 62 8.21 -8.14 -2.11
N ASP A 63 8.47 -7.52 -0.98
CA ASP A 63 9.06 -8.16 0.19
C ASP A 63 7.98 -8.17 1.28
N ILE A 64 7.57 -9.36 1.72
CA ILE A 64 6.45 -9.54 2.65
C ILE A 64 6.93 -10.33 3.86
N THR A 65 6.66 -9.79 5.05
CA THR A 65 6.82 -10.51 6.32
C THR A 65 5.45 -10.66 6.99
N TYR A 66 4.96 -11.89 7.04
CA TYR A 66 3.78 -12.26 7.82
C TYR A 66 4.18 -12.52 9.27
N ARG A 67 3.46 -11.92 10.21
CA ARG A 67 3.76 -11.98 11.66
C ARG A 67 2.65 -12.64 12.46
N ALA A 68 1.39 -12.44 12.05
CA ALA A 68 0.22 -13.04 12.67
C ALA A 68 -0.90 -13.21 11.62
N ALA A 69 -1.72 -14.23 11.82
CA ALA A 69 -2.84 -14.53 10.93
C ALA A 69 -4.05 -13.63 11.25
N ALA A 70 -4.73 -13.18 10.20
CA ALA A 70 -6.07 -12.59 10.26
C ALA A 70 -7.14 -13.68 10.18
N LEU A 71 -8.30 -13.39 10.76
CA LEU A 71 -9.48 -14.26 10.79
C LEU A 71 -10.67 -13.54 10.15
N GLY A 72 -11.71 -14.31 9.81
CA GLY A 72 -12.94 -13.76 9.24
C GLY A 72 -13.60 -12.77 10.18
N GLY A 73 -14.00 -11.61 9.66
CA GLY A 73 -14.60 -10.53 10.45
C GLY A 73 -13.60 -9.65 11.21
N ASP A 74 -12.29 -9.89 11.10
CA ASP A 74 -11.30 -8.96 11.65
C ASP A 74 -11.41 -7.60 10.98
N GLU A 75 -11.41 -6.54 11.79
CA GLU A 75 -11.25 -5.15 11.34
C GLU A 75 -9.77 -4.83 11.22
N LEU A 76 -9.34 -4.45 10.02
CA LEU A 76 -7.94 -4.22 9.69
C LEU A 76 -7.70 -2.78 9.26
N ILE A 77 -6.50 -2.27 9.57
CA ILE A 77 -5.96 -1.04 9.01
C ILE A 77 -4.72 -1.39 8.20
N ILE A 78 -4.75 -1.08 6.91
CA ILE A 78 -3.65 -1.17 5.98
C ILE A 78 -3.11 0.23 5.75
N ARG A 79 -2.06 0.56 6.51
CA ARG A 79 -1.36 1.84 6.37
C ARG A 79 -0.34 1.76 5.26
N THR A 80 -0.28 2.74 4.37
CA THR A 80 0.69 2.83 3.28
C THR A 80 1.38 4.19 3.25
N TRP A 81 2.66 4.21 2.88
CA TRP A 81 3.42 5.44 2.67
C TRP A 81 4.54 5.22 1.65
N ILE A 82 5.06 6.32 1.11
CA ILE A 82 6.17 6.31 0.14
C ILE A 82 7.43 6.79 0.86
N PRO A 83 8.39 5.91 1.21
CA PRO A 83 9.63 6.32 1.85
C PRO A 83 10.60 6.99 0.87
N SER A 84 10.58 6.62 -0.40
CA SER A 84 11.50 7.14 -1.41
C SER A 84 11.01 6.87 -2.82
N TRP A 85 11.48 7.68 -3.76
CA TRP A 85 11.31 7.49 -5.19
C TRP A 85 12.55 8.00 -5.92
N ASN A 86 12.71 7.62 -7.17
CA ASN A 86 13.72 8.14 -8.10
C ASN A 86 13.10 8.29 -9.49
N ARG A 87 13.90 8.76 -10.45
CA ARG A 87 13.48 9.05 -11.83
C ARG A 87 12.52 8.02 -12.48
N TYR A 88 12.66 6.73 -12.17
CA TYR A 88 11.91 5.66 -12.83
C TYR A 88 11.05 4.81 -11.88
N SER A 89 11.24 4.95 -10.56
CA SER A 89 10.69 4.00 -9.59
C SER A 89 10.26 4.64 -8.28
N CYS A 90 9.32 3.99 -7.63
CA CYS A 90 8.77 4.40 -6.34
C CYS A 90 8.79 3.19 -5.40
N GLN A 91 9.35 3.35 -4.21
CA GLN A 91 9.18 2.37 -3.14
C GLN A 91 7.92 2.72 -2.37
N ARG A 92 7.18 1.71 -1.95
CA ARG A 92 5.99 1.87 -1.12
C ARG A 92 6.01 0.85 -0.01
N HIS A 93 5.82 1.32 1.22
CA HIS A 93 5.78 0.48 2.40
C HIS A 93 4.36 0.38 2.93
N TYR A 94 4.10 -0.70 3.66
CA TYR A 94 2.81 -0.97 4.27
C TYR A 94 2.96 -1.66 5.62
N THR A 95 2.03 -1.37 6.51
CA THR A 95 1.76 -2.15 7.72
C THR A 95 0.29 -2.55 7.74
N VAL A 96 0.04 -3.86 7.80
CA VAL A 96 -1.30 -4.42 8.01
C VAL A 96 -1.45 -4.69 9.49
N THR A 97 -2.46 -4.10 10.11
CA THR A 97 -2.65 -4.14 11.56
C THR A 97 -4.08 -4.49 11.94
N ARG A 98 -4.24 -5.16 13.07
CA ARG A 98 -5.54 -5.41 13.72
C ARG A 98 -5.65 -4.52 14.96
N PRO A 99 -6.52 -3.49 14.97
CA PRO A 99 -6.61 -2.58 16.10
C PRO A 99 -7.15 -3.21 17.39
N SER A 100 -8.00 -4.24 17.29
CA SER A 100 -8.68 -4.84 18.46
C SER A 100 -7.73 -5.41 19.51
N ASP A 101 -6.55 -5.87 19.10
CA ASP A 101 -5.50 -6.41 19.97
C ASP A 101 -4.13 -5.75 19.75
N GLN A 102 -4.08 -4.63 19.00
CA GLN A 102 -2.86 -3.90 18.67
C GLN A 102 -1.77 -4.77 18.00
N THR A 103 -2.17 -5.73 17.17
CA THR A 103 -1.24 -6.64 16.49
C THR A 103 -0.84 -6.13 15.11
N ILE A 104 0.45 -6.21 14.79
CA ILE A 104 0.94 -6.09 13.41
C ILE A 104 0.86 -7.47 12.76
N LEU A 105 0.00 -7.61 11.76
CA LEU A 105 -0.22 -8.86 11.05
C LEU A 105 0.80 -9.08 9.95
N ALA A 106 1.14 -8.03 9.19
CA ALA A 106 2.13 -8.10 8.14
C ALA A 106 2.85 -6.77 7.91
N LYS A 107 4.09 -6.85 7.43
CA LYS A 107 4.84 -5.73 6.85
C LYS A 107 5.12 -6.04 5.39
N VAL A 108 4.87 -5.06 4.52
CA VAL A 108 5.05 -5.21 3.08
C VAL A 108 5.89 -4.06 2.54
N GLN A 109 6.77 -4.35 1.61
CA GLN A 109 7.46 -3.37 0.78
C GLN A 109 7.19 -3.73 -0.67
N THR A 110 6.92 -2.74 -1.51
CA THR A 110 6.72 -2.91 -2.95
C THR A 110 7.60 -1.93 -3.70
N ARG A 111 8.29 -2.44 -4.72
CA ARG A 111 9.00 -1.60 -5.68
C ARG A 111 8.20 -1.48 -6.95
N TRP A 112 7.80 -0.26 -7.28
CA TRP A 112 7.08 0.10 -8.48
C TRP A 112 8.01 0.75 -9.49
N VAL A 113 7.82 0.46 -10.77
CA VAL A 113 8.51 1.15 -11.89
C VAL A 113 7.45 1.71 -12.81
N PHE A 114 7.65 2.95 -13.25
CA PHE A 114 6.77 3.59 -14.23
C PHE A 114 7.17 3.14 -15.63
N VAL A 115 6.20 2.72 -16.44
CA VAL A 115 6.44 2.09 -17.74
C VAL A 115 5.56 2.68 -18.83
N ASP A 116 6.11 2.69 -20.04
CA ASP A 116 5.34 2.75 -21.27
C ASP A 116 4.83 1.32 -21.56
N LEU A 117 3.52 1.13 -21.42
CA LEU A 117 2.83 -0.15 -21.58
C LEU A 117 2.71 -0.57 -23.04
N ASN A 118 2.88 0.34 -24.00
CA ASN A 118 2.90 -0.02 -25.41
C ASN A 118 4.28 -0.54 -25.84
N ARG A 119 5.34 0.01 -25.25
CA ARG A 119 6.74 -0.35 -25.56
C ARG A 119 7.37 -1.33 -24.56
N HIS A 120 6.66 -1.66 -23.48
CA HIS A 120 7.14 -2.50 -22.37
C HIS A 120 8.50 -2.07 -21.80
N ARG A 121 8.71 -0.76 -21.63
CA ARG A 121 9.98 -0.20 -21.12
C ARG A 121 9.75 0.78 -19.97
N ALA A 122 10.70 0.81 -19.04
CA ALA A 122 10.73 1.82 -18.00
C ALA A 122 10.90 3.22 -18.62
N VAL A 123 10.10 4.17 -18.14
CA VAL A 123 10.18 5.59 -18.55
C VAL A 123 10.14 6.46 -17.31
N GLU A 124 10.59 7.70 -17.47
CA GLU A 124 10.60 8.67 -16.38
C GLU A 124 9.18 8.91 -15.85
N ILE A 125 9.08 9.04 -14.53
CA ILE A 125 7.81 9.35 -13.88
C ILE A 125 7.40 10.77 -14.33
N PRO A 126 6.18 10.95 -14.86
CA PRO A 126 5.77 12.23 -15.40
C PRO A 126 5.58 13.26 -14.28
N PRO A 127 5.71 14.57 -14.56
CA PRO A 127 5.71 15.62 -13.54
C PRO A 127 4.44 15.67 -12.67
N ASP A 128 3.29 15.33 -13.25
CA ASP A 128 2.00 15.21 -12.57
C ASP A 128 1.97 14.04 -11.56
N ALA A 129 2.55 12.88 -11.91
CA ALA A 129 2.73 11.78 -10.96
C ALA A 129 3.70 12.16 -9.83
N VAL A 130 4.81 12.84 -10.15
CA VAL A 130 5.75 13.34 -9.14
C VAL A 130 5.08 14.32 -8.19
N ALA A 131 4.24 15.22 -8.70
CA ALA A 131 3.50 16.19 -7.91
C ALA A 131 2.48 15.56 -6.95
N ALA A 132 2.04 14.32 -7.19
CA ALA A 132 1.17 13.54 -6.29
C ALA A 132 1.96 12.68 -5.28
N ILE A 133 3.29 12.59 -5.39
CA ILE A 133 4.09 11.84 -4.41
C ILE A 133 4.31 12.69 -3.16
N ARG A 134 3.89 12.17 -2.01
CA ARG A 134 4.23 12.70 -0.69
C ARG A 134 5.18 11.71 0.00
N VAL A 135 6.39 12.16 0.28
CA VAL A 135 7.43 11.32 0.89
C VAL A 135 7.28 11.31 2.42
N CYS A 136 7.34 10.13 3.00
CA CYS A 136 7.40 9.88 4.43
C CYS A 136 8.60 8.96 4.69
N GLU A 137 9.78 9.54 4.89
CA GLU A 137 11.05 8.79 4.99
C GLU A 137 11.06 7.83 6.18
N THR A 138 10.47 8.25 7.29
CA THR A 138 10.34 7.43 8.49
C THR A 138 9.00 6.68 8.48
N PRO A 139 8.95 5.45 9.03
CA PRO A 139 7.67 4.77 9.21
C PRO A 139 6.72 5.63 10.05
N PRO A 140 5.47 5.85 9.59
CA PRO A 140 4.47 6.53 10.39
C PRO A 140 4.20 5.72 11.67
N PRO A 141 3.70 6.37 12.74
CA PRO A 141 3.31 5.69 13.97
C PRO A 141 2.29 4.59 13.68
N LEU A 142 2.10 3.65 14.61
CA LEU A 142 1.00 2.68 14.49
C LEU A 142 -0.33 3.35 14.85
N PRO A 143 -1.48 2.81 14.40
CA PRO A 143 -2.78 3.43 14.63
C PRO A 143 -3.10 3.74 16.11
N TRP A 144 -2.59 2.94 17.05
CA TRP A 144 -2.83 3.09 18.49
C TRP A 144 -1.77 3.95 19.23
N ALA A 145 -0.73 4.43 18.55
CA ALA A 145 0.36 5.15 19.20
C ALA A 145 -0.02 6.58 19.69
N ASN A 146 -1.21 7.09 19.32
CA ASN A 146 -1.69 8.43 19.71
C ASN A 146 -2.77 8.40 20.83
N SER A 147 -2.88 7.32 21.58
CA SER A 147 -3.94 7.15 22.60
C SER A 147 -3.61 7.79 23.97
N ASN A 148 -2.49 8.52 24.10
CA ASN A 148 -2.10 9.20 25.34
C ASN A 148 -1.95 10.71 25.09
N ASP A 149 -3.08 11.40 25.00
CA ASP A 149 -3.21 12.77 25.48
C ASP A 149 -4.68 12.93 25.92
N SER A 150 -4.92 12.73 27.21
CA SER A 150 -6.18 13.00 27.92
C SER A 150 -5.82 13.60 29.27
#